data_AF-A0A7G1I8X2-F1
#
_entry.id   AF-A0A7G1I8X2-F1
#
_cell.length_a   1.000
_cell.length_b   1.000
_cell.length_c   1.000
_cell.angle_alpha   90.00
_cell.angle_beta   90.00
_cell.angle_gamma   90.00
#
_symmetry.space_group_name_H-M   'P 1'
#
loop_
_entity.id
_entity.type
_entity.pdbx_description
1 polymer ?
#
loop_
_entity_poly.entity_id
_entity_poly.type
_entity_poly.pdbx_seq_one_letter_code
_entity_poly.pdbx_strand_id
1 'polypeptide(L)' 'MGVELGSNSEVGTLRVAILHRPGTELRRLTPRNSDQLLFDGLPWVSRAQEEHDEFAELLRSRGLRCCCCPSC' A
#
# COMPACT_ATOMS: atom_id res chain seq x y z
N MET A 1 3.62 -22.87 -3.00
CA MET A 1 4.52 -22.73 -1.84
C MET A 1 3.85 -21.80 -0.85
N GLY A 2 3.22 -22.34 0.20
CA GLY A 2 2.64 -21.53 1.27
C GLY A 2 3.76 -20.94 2.12
N VAL A 3 3.69 -19.65 2.42
CA VAL A 3 4.61 -19.00 3.34
C VAL A 3 3.99 -19.04 4.72
N GLU A 4 4.71 -19.55 5.71
CA GLU A 4 4.31 -19.45 7.11
C GLU A 4 4.44 -17.99 7.54
N LEU A 5 3.31 -17.37 7.92
CA LEU A 5 3.24 -15.97 8.29
C LEU A 5 3.38 -15.83 9.81
N GLY A 6 4.17 -14.85 10.27
CA GLY A 6 4.33 -14.55 11.70
C GLY A 6 4.93 -13.17 11.93
N SER A 7 4.44 -12.48 12.95
CA SER A 7 4.88 -11.15 13.39
C SER A 7 5.20 -11.19 14.87
N ASN A 8 6.46 -11.51 15.19
CA ASN A 8 6.97 -11.60 16.56
C ASN A 8 7.85 -10.39 16.96
N SER A 9 8.09 -9.48 16.02
CA SER A 9 8.89 -8.27 16.20
C SER A 9 8.46 -7.21 15.21
N GLU A 10 8.34 -5.96 15.66
CA GLU A 10 8.04 -4.79 14.80
C GLU A 10 9.31 -4.20 14.17
N VAL A 11 10.50 -4.64 14.60
CA VAL A 11 11.82 -4.13 14.16
C VAL A 11 12.71 -5.21 13.53
N GLY A 12 12.26 -6.47 13.53
CA GLY A 12 12.99 -7.59 12.93
C GLY A 12 13.00 -7.52 11.39
N THR A 13 13.81 -8.38 10.77
CA THR A 13 13.86 -8.47 9.31
C THR A 13 12.51 -8.87 8.75
N LEU A 14 11.88 -7.94 8.03
CA LEU A 14 10.64 -8.18 7.33
C LEU A 14 10.88 -9.21 6.21
N ARG A 15 9.95 -10.16 6.03
CA ARG A 15 10.05 -11.25 5.03
C ARG A 15 8.91 -11.22 4.02
N VAL A 16 7.71 -10.89 4.48
CA VAL A 16 6.50 -10.79 3.67
C VAL A 16 5.78 -9.50 4.05
N ALA A 17 5.34 -8.75 3.06
CA ALA A 17 4.50 -7.56 3.23
C ALA A 17 3.27 -7.67 2.33
N ILE A 18 2.10 -7.33 2.89
CA ILE A 18 0.87 -7.16 2.12
C ILE A 18 0.71 -5.68 1.83
N LEU A 19 0.57 -5.32 0.56
CA LEU A 19 0.40 -3.94 0.11
C LEU A 19 -0.91 -3.79 -0.65
N HIS A 20 -1.57 -2.66 -0.46
CA HIS A 20 -2.76 -2.25 -1.22
C HIS A 20 -2.37 -1.12 -2.16
N ARG A 21 -2.44 -1.38 -3.47
CA ARG A 21 -2.18 -0.35 -4.47
C ARG A 21 -3.40 0.57 -4.56
N PRO A 22 -3.26 1.88 -4.31
CA PRO A 22 -4.39 2.80 -4.39
C PRO A 22 -4.98 2.79 -5.81
N GLY A 23 -6.29 2.54 -5.90
CA GLY A 23 -7.01 2.37 -7.15
C GLY A 23 -8.05 3.48 -7.42
N THR A 24 -9.10 3.10 -8.13
CA THR A 24 -10.17 4.01 -8.55
C THR A 24 -11.04 4.50 -7.38
N GLU A 25 -10.95 3.86 -6.22
CA GLU A 25 -11.61 4.26 -4.98
C GLU A 25 -11.25 5.68 -4.58
N LEU A 26 -9.98 6.09 -4.78
CA LEU A 26 -9.52 7.43 -4.47
C LEU A 26 -9.98 8.48 -5.49
N ARG A 27 -10.37 8.09 -6.71
CA ARG A 27 -10.92 9.03 -7.71
C ARG A 27 -12.33 9.50 -7.35
N ARG A 28 -13.01 8.82 -6.42
CA ARG A 28 -14.35 9.20 -5.93
C ARG A 28 -14.28 10.16 -4.73
N LEU A 29 -13.08 10.53 -4.30
CA LEU A 29 -12.88 11.54 -3.27
C LEU A 29 -13.18 12.93 -3.85
N THR A 30 -13.99 13.67 -3.12
CA THR A 30 -14.37 15.05 -3.39
C THR A 30 -14.05 15.88 -2.14
N PRO A 31 -13.83 17.19 -2.25
CA PRO A 31 -13.51 18.02 -1.08
C PRO A 31 -14.58 17.97 0.02
N ARG A 32 -15.81 17.55 -0.30
CA ARG A 32 -16.92 17.40 0.65
C ARG A 32 -16.89 16.10 1.45
N ASN A 33 -16.19 15.07 0.97
CA ASN A 33 -16.12 13.77 1.63
C ASN A 33 -14.71 13.43 2.14
N SER A 34 -13.69 14.24 1.82
CA SER A 34 -12.30 14.03 2.26
C SER A 34 -12.18 14.02 3.78
N ASP A 35 -12.81 14.97 4.48
CA ASP A 35 -12.76 15.07 5.95
C ASP A 35 -13.48 13.88 6.62
N GLN A 36 -14.56 13.39 6.01
CA GLN A 36 -15.31 12.23 6.51
C GLN A 36 -14.57 10.91 6.25
N LEU A 37 -13.67 10.89 5.26
CA LEU A 37 -12.85 9.74 4.89
C LEU A 37 -11.43 9.83 5.48
N LEU A 38 -11.20 10.73 6.44
CA LEU A 38 -9.93 10.91 7.16
C LEU A 38 -8.76 11.28 6.24
N PHE A 39 -9.03 11.95 5.12
CA PHE A 39 -8.00 12.49 4.24
C PHE A 39 -7.81 13.99 4.51
N ASP A 40 -6.59 14.37 4.91
CA ASP A 40 -6.19 15.78 5.14
C ASP A 40 -6.14 16.63 3.84
N GLY A 41 -6.46 16.04 2.68
CA GLY A 41 -6.48 16.71 1.38
C GLY A 41 -6.94 15.78 0.24
N LEU A 42 -7.16 16.35 -0.95
CA LEU A 42 -7.51 15.55 -2.12
C LEU A 42 -6.31 14.73 -2.59
N PRO A 43 -6.41 13.39 -2.64
CA PRO A 43 -5.30 12.57 -3.09
C PRO A 43 -5.07 12.72 -4.59
N TRP A 44 -3.84 13.05 -4.97
CA TRP A 44 -3.38 12.91 -6.35
C TRP A 44 -3.12 11.44 -6.66
N VAL A 45 -4.17 10.75 -7.11
CA VAL A 45 -4.18 9.29 -7.31
C VAL A 45 -3.02 8.80 -8.17
N SER A 46 -2.71 9.46 -9.29
CA SER A 46 -1.60 9.06 -10.15
C SER A 46 -0.24 9.12 -9.44
N ARG A 47 0.01 10.21 -8.70
CA ARG A 47 1.24 10.36 -7.92
C ARG A 47 1.31 9.35 -6.77
N ALA A 48 0.20 9.10 -6.09
CA ALA A 48 0.12 8.09 -5.03
C ALA A 48 0.37 6.67 -5.57
N GLN A 49 -0.04 6.37 -6.82
CA GLN A 49 0.26 5.11 -7.48
C GLN A 49 1.76 4.98 -7.80
N GLU A 50 2.37 6.04 -8.32
CA GLU A 50 3.82 6.10 -8.59
C GLU A 50 4.62 5.88 -7.30
N GLU A 51 4.34 6.64 -6.25
CA GLU A 51 5.01 6.52 -4.94
C GLU A 51 4.81 5.11 -4.33
N HIS A 52 3.61 4.53 -4.48
CA HIS A 52 3.34 3.16 -4.02
C HIS A 52 4.13 2.12 -4.82
N ASP A 53 4.25 2.27 -6.13
CA ASP A 53 4.99 1.34 -6.99
C ASP A 53 6.49 1.39 -6.69
N GLU A 54 7.05 2.59 -6.49
CA GLU A 54 8.43 2.79 -6.02
C GLU A 54 8.66 2.13 -4.65
N PHE A 55 7.72 2.30 -3.71
CA PHE A 55 7.81 1.68 -2.39
C PHE A 55 7.79 0.14 -2.48
N ALA A 56 6.91 -0.42 -3.29
CA ALA A 56 6.84 -1.87 -3.51
C ALA A 56 8.13 -2.40 -4.16
N GLU A 57 8.72 -1.65 -5.10
CA GLU A 57 9.99 -2.01 -5.73
C GLU A 57 11.16 -1.94 -4.75
N LEU A 58 11.21 -0.92 -3.90
CA LEU A 58 12.19 -0.80 -2.82
C LEU A 58 12.13 -2.03 -1.89
N LEU A 59 10.93 -2.45 -1.50
CA LEU A 59 10.76 -3.66 -0.68
C LEU A 59 11.24 -4.90 -1.44
N ARG A 60 10.84 -5.10 -2.69
CA ARG A 60 11.28 -6.25 -3.50
C ARG A 60 12.81 -6.28 -3.68
N SER A 61 13.45 -5.14 -3.90
CA SER A 61 14.91 -5.04 -4.05
C SER A 61 15.68 -5.52 -2.81
N ARG A 62 15.07 -5.40 -1.63
CA ARG A 62 15.62 -5.90 -0.35
C ARG A 62 15.35 -7.40 -0.11
N GLY A 63 14.82 -8.11 -1.11
CA GLY A 63 14.53 -9.55 -1.03
C GLY A 63 13.20 -9.89 -0.37
N LEU A 64 12.33 -8.90 -0.15
CA LEU A 64 11.01 -9.09 0.46
C LEU A 64 10.01 -9.66 -0.54
N ARG A 65 9.12 -10.53 -0.05
CA ARG A 65 7.95 -10.96 -0.80
C ARG A 65 6.81 -9.96 -0.62
N CYS A 66 6.53 -9.19 -1.66
CA CYS A 66 5.36 -8.31 -1.69
C CYS A 66 4.16 -9.05 -2.27
N CYS A 67 3.12 -9.23 -1.45
CA CYS A 67 1.82 -9.70 -1.89
C CYS A 67 0.93 -8.48 -2.15
N CYS A 68 0.66 -8.18 -3.42
CA CYS A 68 -0.33 -7.16 -3.76
C CYS A 68 -1.73 -7.76 -3.63
N CYS A 69 -2.65 -7.06 -2.96
CA CYS A 69 -4.05 -7.43 -2.99
C CYS A 69 -4.60 -7.17 -4.42
N PRO A 70 -5.07 -8.20 -5.17
CA PRO A 70 -5.39 -8.05 -6.58
C PRO A 70 -6.70 -7.32 -6.89
N SER A 71 -7.50 -7.00 -5.88
CA SER A 71 -8.86 -6.49 -6.09
C SER A 71 -9.37 -5.70 -4.88
N CYS A 72 -9.29 -4.38 -5.00
CA CYS A 72 -10.23 -3.39 -4.47
C CYS A 72 -10.39 -2.31 -5.54
#